data_AF-Q0V3A6-F1
#
_entry.id   AF-Q0V3A6-F1
#
_cell.length_a   1.000
_cell.length_b   1.000
_cell.length_c   1.000
_cell.angle_alpha   90.00
_cell.angle_beta   90.00
_cell.angle_gamma   90.00
#
_symmetry.space_group_name_H-M   'P 1'
#
loop_
_entity.id
_entity.type
_entity.pdbx_description
1 polymer ?
#
loop_
_entity_poly.entity_id
_entity_poly.type
_entity_poly.pdbx_seq_one_letter_code
_entity_poly.pdbx_strand_id
1 'polypeptide(L)' 'MPAGTHQFVLANARPKLESDFISRMTWTGRKSDVLFHGTTLDRLPAILAQGLKSGLRVPELELAE' A
#
# COMPACT_ATOMS: atom_id res chain seq x y z
N MET A 1 11.33 -21.48 1.48
CA MET A 1 12.32 -20.62 0.81
C MET A 1 13.72 -21.01 1.27
N PRO A 2 14.43 -21.82 0.49
CA PRO A 2 15.81 -22.26 0.72
C PRO A 2 16.80 -21.59 -0.26
N ALA A 3 18.04 -22.10 -0.35
CA ALA A 3 19.15 -21.48 -1.09
C ALA A 3 18.82 -21.13 -2.57
N GLY A 4 19.20 -19.89 -2.92
CA GLY A 4 19.01 -19.20 -4.20
C GLY A 4 17.95 -18.08 -4.19
N THR A 5 17.16 -17.95 -3.11
CA THR A 5 15.97 -17.09 -3.05
C THR A 5 16.25 -15.61 -3.37
N HIS A 6 15.56 -15.07 -4.38
CA HIS A 6 15.51 -13.64 -4.67
C HIS A 6 14.05 -13.15 -4.64
N GLN A 7 13.73 -12.27 -3.69
CA GLN A 7 12.45 -11.56 -3.61
C GLN A 7 12.71 -10.07 -3.63
N PHE A 8 12.04 -9.35 -4.53
CA PHE A 8 12.12 -7.90 -4.58
C PHE A 8 10.75 -7.31 -4.91
N VAL A 9 10.31 -6.40 -4.05
CA VAL A 9 9.35 -5.37 -4.41
C VAL A 9 9.89 -4.07 -3.81
N LEU A 10 10.50 -3.25 -4.65
CA LEU A 10 10.90 -1.89 -4.32
C LEU A 10 10.05 -0.97 -5.19
N ALA A 11 9.15 -0.24 -4.56
CA ALA A 11 8.32 0.70 -5.27
C ALA A 11 8.01 1.90 -4.38
N ASN A 12 8.37 3.08 -4.87
CA ASN A 12 7.99 4.34 -4.26
C ASN A 12 6.62 4.77 -4.78
N ALA A 13 5.88 5.44 -3.91
CA ALA A 13 4.67 6.13 -4.33
C ALA A 13 5.03 7.27 -5.31
N ARG A 14 4.05 7.77 -6.05
CA ARG A 14 4.28 8.96 -6.88
C ARG A 14 4.79 10.13 -6.01
N PRO A 15 5.78 10.93 -6.47
CA PRO A 15 6.34 12.03 -5.67
C PRO A 15 5.30 13.01 -5.09
N LYS A 16 4.18 13.20 -5.80
CA LYS A 16 3.06 14.02 -5.32
C LYS A 16 2.45 13.47 -4.03
N LEU A 17 2.29 12.15 -3.91
CA LEU A 17 1.74 11.53 -2.70
C LEU A 17 2.68 11.71 -1.50
N GLU A 18 3.99 11.64 -1.74
CA GLU A 18 5.00 11.87 -0.70
C GLU A 18 5.01 13.34 -0.26
N SER A 19 4.96 14.28 -1.19
CA SER A 19 4.86 15.72 -0.89
C SER A 19 3.56 16.07 -0.14
N ASP A 20 2.43 15.51 -0.57
CA ASP A 20 1.13 15.71 0.07
C ASP A 20 1.13 15.13 1.50
N PHE A 21 1.79 13.99 1.73
CA PHE A 21 1.96 13.42 3.06
C PHE A 21 2.80 14.34 3.95
N ILE A 22 3.98 14.75 3.49
CA ILE A 22 4.88 15.63 4.26
C ILE A 22 4.19 16.93 4.64
N SER A 23 3.47 17.57 3.71
CA SER A 23 2.76 18.83 4.00
C SER A 23 1.69 18.69 5.09
N ARG A 24 0.96 17.56 5.13
CA ARG A 24 -0.04 17.28 6.17
C ARG A 24 0.60 16.90 7.49
N MET A 25 1.71 16.19 7.43
CA MET A 25 2.49 15.75 8.57
C MET A 25 3.06 16.96 9.34
N THR A 26 3.71 17.87 8.62
CA THR A 26 4.27 19.10 9.19
C THR A 26 3.19 20.02 9.76
N TRP A 27 2.04 20.11 9.09
CA TRP A 27 0.90 20.90 9.59
C TRP A 27 0.36 20.40 10.93
N THR A 28 0.32 19.08 11.13
CA THR A 28 -0.30 18.50 12.34
C THR A 28 0.66 18.32 13.50
N GLY A 29 1.98 18.37 13.27
CA GLY A 29 3.00 18.13 14.29
C GLY A 29 2.95 16.73 14.92
N ARG A 30 2.22 15.79 14.29
CA ARG A 30 2.02 14.42 14.79
C ARG A 30 3.25 13.55 14.51
N LYS A 31 3.34 12.41 15.20
CA LYS A 31 4.26 11.32 14.83
C LYS A 31 3.57 10.36 13.87
N SER A 32 4.33 9.81 12.93
CA SER A 32 3.83 8.84 11.95
C SER A 32 4.22 7.45 12.39
N ASP A 33 3.26 6.54 12.32
CA ASP A 33 3.50 5.12 12.55
C ASP A 33 3.66 4.40 11.21
N VAL A 34 4.52 3.38 11.19
CA VAL A 34 4.68 2.48 10.04
C VAL A 34 3.76 1.28 10.25
N LEU A 35 2.85 1.06 9.30
CA LEU A 35 1.88 -0.04 9.34
C LEU A 35 2.05 -0.93 8.11
N PHE A 36 1.80 -2.23 8.27
CA PHE A 36 1.80 -3.19 7.17
C PHE A 36 0.38 -3.42 6.61
N HIS A 37 0.26 -3.45 5.29
CA HIS A 37 -0.99 -3.76 4.61
C HIS A 37 -0.78 -4.87 3.58
N GLY A 38 -1.40 -6.03 3.81
CA GLY A 38 -1.41 -7.12 2.85
C GLY A 38 -2.26 -6.77 1.62
N THR A 39 -1.72 -6.98 0.43
CA THR A 39 -2.43 -6.75 -0.83
C THR A 39 -2.01 -7.76 -1.88
N THR A 40 -2.77 -7.86 -2.97
CA THR A 40 -2.41 -8.68 -4.13
C THR A 40 -1.49 -7.89 -5.07
N LEU A 41 -0.62 -8.59 -5.82
CA LEU A 41 0.39 -7.93 -6.67
C LEU A 41 -0.24 -7.05 -7.76
N ASP A 42 -1.40 -7.42 -8.29
CA ASP A 42 -2.15 -6.67 -9.30
C ASP A 42 -2.66 -5.31 -8.81
N ARG A 43 -2.82 -5.14 -7.48
CA ARG A 43 -3.26 -3.89 -6.88
C ARG A 43 -2.12 -2.92 -6.60
N LEU A 44 -0.87 -3.40 -6.58
CA LEU A 44 0.30 -2.56 -6.30
C LEU A 44 0.41 -1.34 -7.24
N PRO A 45 0.28 -1.46 -8.58
CA PRO A 45 0.38 -0.30 -9.47
C PRO A 45 -0.63 0.80 -9.14
N ALA A 46 -1.88 0.43 -8.83
CA ALA A 46 -2.93 1.38 -8.46
C ALA A 46 -2.63 2.04 -7.11
N ILE A 47 -2.18 1.27 -6.12
CA ILE A 47 -1.80 1.78 -4.79
C ILE A 47 -0.63 2.76 -4.90
N LEU A 48 0.40 2.43 -5.67
CA LEU A 48 1.57 3.30 -5.86
C LEU A 48 1.20 4.58 -6.62
N ALA A 49 0.24 4.50 -7.55
CA ALA A 49 -0.18 5.63 -8.36
C ALA A 49 -1.21 6.55 -7.70
N GLN A 50 -2.01 6.06 -6.75
CA GLN A 50 -3.20 6.76 -6.24
C GLN A 50 -3.34 6.72 -4.71
N GLY A 51 -2.46 6.00 -4.02
CA GLY A 51 -2.59 5.67 -2.61
C GLY A 51 -3.57 4.53 -2.35
N LEU A 52 -3.55 3.99 -1.12
CA LEU A 52 -4.51 2.99 -0.67
C LEU A 52 -5.92 3.61 -0.59
N LYS A 53 -6.89 3.01 -1.29
CA LYS A 53 -8.31 3.40 -1.24
C LYS A 53 -9.10 2.44 -0.35
N SER A 54 -9.78 2.96 0.66
CA SER A 54 -10.77 2.20 1.42
C SER A 54 -12.03 2.03 0.56
N GLY A 55 -12.24 0.86 -0.05
CA GLY A 55 -13.46 0.66 -0.84
C GLY A 55 -13.53 -0.51 -1.82
N LEU A 56 -12.46 -1.30 -2.00
CA LEU A 56 -12.62 -2.58 -2.73
C LEU A 56 -13.27 -3.59 -1.79
N ARG A 57 -14.61 -3.67 -1.83
CA ARG A 57 -15.35 -4.81 -1.29
C ARG A 57 -14.76 -6.06 -1.96
N VAL A 58 -14.26 -6.98 -1.16
CA VAL A 58 -14.04 -8.35 -1.63
C VAL A 58 -15.45 -8.87 -1.95
N PRO A 59 -15.74 -9.33 -3.18
CA PRO A 59 -16.95 -10.12 -3.40
C PRO A 59 -16.91 -11.26 -2.39
N GLU A 60 -17.94 -11.36 -1.58
CA GLU A 60 -18.16 -12.47 -0.67
C GLU A 60 -18.03 -13.74 -1.52
N LEU A 61 -16.95 -14.51 -1.29
CA LEU A 61 -16.85 -15.83 -1.88
C LEU A 61 -18.00 -16.61 -1.27
N GLU A 62 -19.03 -16.87 -2.07
CA GLU A 62 -20.04 -17.86 -1.72
C GLU A 62 -19.28 -19.11 -1.27
N LEU A 63 -19.45 -19.43 0.00
CA LEU A 63 -19.07 -20.72 0.57
C LEU A 63 -19.93 -21.74 -0.18
N ALA A 64 -19.38 -22.32 -1.23
CA ALA A 64 -19.90 -23.55 -1.81
C ALA A 64 -19.72 -24.65 -0.75
N GLU A 65 -20.85 -25.30 -0.47
CA GLU A 65 -21.11 -26.34 0.54
C GLU A 65 -20.06 -27.46 0.64
#